data_AF-A0A7W1SQH5-F1
#
_entry.id   AF-A0A7W1SQH5-F1
#
_cell.length_a   1.000
_cell.length_b   1.000
_cell.length_c   1.000
_cell.angle_alpha   90.00
_cell.angle_beta   90.00
_cell.angle_gamma   90.00
#
_symmetry.space_group_name_H-M   'P 1'
#
loop_
_entity.id
_entity.type
_entity.pdbx_description
1 polymer ?
#
loop_
_entity_poly.entity_id
_entity_poly.type
_entity_poly.pdbx_seq_one_letter_code
_entity_poly.pdbx_strand_id
1 'polypeptide(L)'
;IYGWADMDILFGDIHSFYTDEILSKYSVFSTRAEKVSGHLALFKNCTKNQNIYKKIYRWKEALQNKDFVGIDEHGITNAYTLTIFDKINQKFKINFTNKATDFLSNWKKAPLFFKEQYTTPFIKKPWLDGTQFGKQPNEWFYKDGKITNNRDVGRNFIYLHFMNFKSSLWRNDGTKAPWESKRKVCFACTEDMKKGIVINLNGIYPL
;
A
#
# COMPACT_ATOMS: atom_id res chain seq x y z
N ILE A 1 -2.85 16.23 7.94
CA ILE A 1 -2.25 15.14 7.12
C ILE A 1 -2.93 15.18 5.76
N TYR A 2 -2.25 14.79 4.69
CA TYR A 2 -2.84 14.60 3.35
C TYR A 2 -2.33 13.29 2.76
N GLY A 3 -2.92 12.83 1.66
CA GLY A 3 -2.51 11.56 1.07
C GLY A 3 -3.22 11.28 -0.25
N TRP A 4 -2.98 10.08 -0.75
CA TRP A 4 -3.72 9.51 -1.88
C TRP A 4 -4.18 8.11 -1.51
N ALA A 5 -5.19 7.65 -2.22
CA ALA A 5 -5.70 6.31 -2.10
C ALA A 5 -6.33 5.85 -3.41
N ASP A 6 -6.29 4.55 -3.67
CA ASP A 6 -7.03 3.96 -4.77
C ASP A 6 -8.53 3.97 -4.48
N MET A 7 -9.35 4.03 -5.54
CA MET A 7 -10.81 4.02 -5.39
C MET A 7 -11.36 2.65 -4.99
N ASP A 8 -10.61 1.57 -5.24
CA ASP A 8 -11.03 0.19 -4.98
C ASP A 8 -10.44 -0.37 -3.67
N ILE A 9 -10.46 0.46 -2.63
CA ILE A 9 -10.15 0.03 -1.27
C ILE A 9 -11.36 0.18 -0.35
N LEU A 10 -11.46 -0.70 0.63
CA LEU A 10 -12.39 -0.60 1.74
C LEU A 10 -11.61 -0.25 3.00
N PHE A 11 -11.85 0.93 3.57
CA PHE A 11 -11.17 1.38 4.79
C PHE A 11 -11.67 0.64 6.03
N GLY A 12 -10.72 0.21 6.87
CA GLY A 12 -10.99 -0.25 8.24
C GLY A 12 -10.70 0.85 9.25
N ASP A 13 -10.40 0.45 10.49
CA ASP A 13 -10.02 1.37 11.55
C ASP A 13 -8.56 1.81 11.39
N ILE A 14 -8.34 2.87 10.59
CA ILE A 14 -7.01 3.43 10.33
C ILE A 14 -6.32 3.90 11.63
N HIS A 15 -7.09 4.46 12.57
CA HIS A 15 -6.56 5.04 13.79
C HIS A 15 -5.92 3.98 14.71
N SER A 16 -6.43 2.74 14.68
CA SER A 16 -5.79 1.62 15.39
C SER A 16 -4.36 1.29 14.90
N PHE A 17 -4.00 1.70 13.67
CA PHE A 17 -2.66 1.48 13.10
C PHE A 17 -1.78 2.73 13.11
N TYR A 18 -2.39 3.89 12.89
CA TYR A 18 -1.73 5.19 12.91
C TYR A 18 -2.22 5.98 14.13
N THR A 19 -1.79 5.53 15.30
CA THR A 19 -2.11 6.15 16.59
C THR A 19 -1.51 7.56 16.69
N ASP A 20 -2.02 8.38 17.61
CA ASP A 20 -1.47 9.72 17.87
C ASP A 20 0.04 9.71 18.16
N GLU A 21 0.54 8.68 18.85
CA GLU A 21 1.98 8.49 19.10
C GLU A 21 2.75 8.27 17.79
N ILE A 22 2.24 7.42 16.89
CA ILE A 22 2.85 7.17 15.58
C ILE A 22 2.78 8.44 14.72
N LEU A 23 1.64 9.13 14.73
CA LEU A 23 1.43 10.36 13.98
C LEU A 23 2.30 11.53 14.46
N SER A 24 2.66 11.57 15.74
CA SER A 24 3.58 12.60 16.27
C SER A 24 5.03 12.37 15.83
N LYS A 25 5.45 11.11 15.73
CA LYS A 25 6.84 10.71 15.49
C LYS A 25 7.25 10.70 14.01
N TYR A 26 6.34 10.29 13.12
CA TYR A 26 6.67 10.08 11.71
C TYR A 26 6.04 11.14 10.81
N SER A 27 6.58 11.30 9.60
CA SER A 27 6.12 12.29 8.61
C SER A 27 5.54 11.68 7.35
N VAL A 28 5.77 10.38 7.12
CA VAL A 28 5.29 9.64 5.95
C VAL A 28 4.85 8.26 6.42
N PHE A 29 3.69 7.81 5.97
CA PHE A 29 3.09 6.54 6.39
C PHE A 29 2.77 5.71 5.15
N SER A 30 3.24 4.47 5.14
CA SER A 30 3.03 3.50 4.06
C SER A 30 2.72 2.14 4.66
N THR A 31 1.83 1.41 4.00
CA THR A 31 1.45 0.04 4.33
C THR A 31 2.31 -1.02 3.65
N ARG A 32 3.37 -0.59 2.96
CA ARG A 32 4.45 -1.43 2.43
C ARG A 32 5.72 -1.15 3.22
N ALA A 33 6.52 -2.19 3.48
CA ALA A 33 7.75 -2.05 4.29
C ALA A 33 8.91 -1.43 3.47
N GLU A 34 8.90 -1.65 2.16
CA GLU A 34 10.01 -1.34 1.26
C GLU A 34 9.82 -0.06 0.45
N LYS A 35 8.58 0.43 0.32
CA LYS A 35 8.23 1.54 -0.56
C LYS A 35 7.03 2.32 -0.06
N VAL A 36 6.83 3.51 -0.64
CA VAL A 36 5.55 4.21 -0.58
C VAL A 36 4.53 3.40 -1.38
N SER A 37 3.42 3.08 -0.74
CA SER A 37 2.31 2.36 -1.33
C SER A 37 1.53 3.24 -2.31
N GLY A 38 1.17 2.70 -3.48
CA GLY A 38 0.30 3.36 -4.44
C GLY A 38 -1.16 3.39 -3.95
N HIS A 39 -1.61 2.30 -3.33
CA HIS A 39 -3.01 2.14 -2.94
C HIS A 39 -3.43 2.93 -1.69
N LEU A 40 -2.50 3.24 -0.76
CA LEU A 40 -2.72 4.23 0.30
C LEU A 40 -1.38 4.74 0.84
N ALA A 41 -1.16 6.06 0.76
CA ALA A 41 -0.05 6.71 1.46
C ALA A 41 -0.49 8.03 2.09
N LEU A 42 0.00 8.27 3.31
CA LEU A 42 -0.28 9.48 4.07
C LEU A 42 0.99 10.27 4.37
N PHE A 43 0.87 11.59 4.39
CA PHE A 43 1.95 12.53 4.56
C PHE A 43 1.57 13.61 5.57
N LYS A 44 2.48 13.93 6.48
CA LYS A 44 2.36 15.13 7.31
C LYS A 44 2.33 16.37 6.40
N ASN A 45 1.43 17.31 6.70
CA ASN A 45 1.28 18.50 5.87
C ASN A 45 2.41 19.50 6.19
N CYS A 46 3.51 19.42 5.46
CA CYS A 46 4.65 20.32 5.61
C CYS A 46 5.31 20.60 4.26
N THR A 47 6.03 21.71 4.17
CA THR A 47 6.71 22.13 2.93
C THR A 47 7.62 21.06 2.35
N LYS A 48 8.32 20.29 3.20
CA LYS A 48 9.18 19.18 2.77
C LYS A 48 8.40 18.12 1.99
N ASN A 49 7.27 17.66 2.53
CA ASN A 49 6.44 16.63 1.92
C ASN A 49 5.71 17.16 0.68
N GLN A 50 5.16 18.38 0.75
CA GLN A 50 4.49 19.02 -0.38
C GLN A 50 5.42 19.18 -1.59
N ASN A 51 6.71 19.37 -1.37
CA ASN A 51 7.71 19.57 -2.43
C ASN A 51 8.55 18.31 -2.73
N ILE A 52 8.24 17.15 -2.15
CA ILE A 52 9.08 15.96 -2.32
C ILE A 52 9.16 15.49 -3.77
N TYR A 53 8.07 15.65 -4.53
CA TYR A 53 7.97 15.28 -5.94
C TYR A 53 9.04 15.97 -6.80
N LYS A 54 9.51 17.16 -6.41
CA LYS A 54 10.57 17.89 -7.11
C LYS A 54 11.92 17.15 -7.08
N LYS A 55 12.09 16.19 -6.16
CA LYS A 55 13.30 15.34 -6.06
C LYS A 55 13.23 14.07 -6.91
N ILE A 56 12.09 13.80 -7.55
CA ILE A 56 11.94 12.73 -8.54
C ILE A 56 12.74 13.12 -9.78
N TYR A 57 13.49 12.17 -10.32
CA TYR A 57 14.28 12.38 -11.53
C TYR A 57 13.35 12.69 -12.71
N ARG A 58 13.63 13.79 -13.42
CA ARG A 58 12.85 14.22 -14.61
C ARG A 58 11.34 14.33 -14.37
N TRP A 59 10.95 14.81 -13.19
CA TRP A 59 9.53 14.89 -12.79
C TRP A 59 8.70 15.77 -13.72
N LYS A 60 9.29 16.84 -14.29
CA LYS A 60 8.59 17.72 -15.23
C LYS A 60 8.25 17.00 -16.51
N GLU A 61 9.23 16.30 -17.09
CA GLU A 61 9.05 15.54 -18.31
C GLU A 61 8.08 14.38 -18.11
N ALA A 62 8.11 13.73 -16.94
CA ALA A 62 7.16 12.69 -16.60
C ALA A 62 5.70 13.20 -16.54
N LEU A 63 5.48 14.41 -16.00
CA LEU A 63 4.15 15.03 -15.97
C LEU A 63 3.67 15.53 -17.35
N GLN A 64 4.60 15.84 -18.24
CA GLN A 64 4.31 16.27 -19.61
C GLN A 64 4.18 15.09 -20.58
N ASN A 65 4.53 13.88 -20.15
CA ASN A 65 4.43 12.70 -20.98
C ASN A 65 2.96 12.34 -21.20
N LYS A 66 2.60 12.06 -22.45
CA LYS A 66 1.26 11.57 -22.81
C LYS A 66 1.05 10.12 -22.38
N ASP A 67 2.14 9.35 -22.33
CA ASP A 67 2.12 7.98 -21.86
C ASP A 67 2.23 7.93 -20.33
N PHE A 68 1.65 6.89 -19.73
CA PHE A 68 1.72 6.67 -18.29
C PHE A 68 3.17 6.47 -17.83
N VAL A 69 3.62 7.30 -16.89
CA VAL A 69 4.92 7.17 -16.21
C VAL A 69 4.68 7.02 -14.71
N GLY A 70 5.00 5.84 -14.16
CA GLY A 70 4.83 5.52 -12.72
C GLY A 70 5.80 6.27 -11.81
N ILE A 71 5.51 7.55 -11.53
CA ILE A 71 6.30 8.42 -10.65
C ILE A 71 5.86 8.41 -9.19
N ASP A 72 4.66 7.92 -8.92
CA ASP A 72 4.01 7.88 -7.62
C ASP A 72 4.70 6.90 -6.67
N GLU A 73 4.74 5.60 -6.95
CA GLU A 73 5.32 4.62 -6.03
C GLU A 73 6.85 4.68 -6.07
N HIS A 74 7.43 4.41 -7.25
CA HIS A 74 8.89 4.26 -7.38
C HIS A 74 9.60 5.61 -7.26
N GLY A 75 9.07 6.65 -7.92
CA GLY A 75 9.66 7.99 -7.90
C GLY A 75 9.65 8.60 -6.49
N ILE A 76 8.49 8.63 -5.82
CA ILE A 76 8.39 9.18 -4.46
C ILE A 76 9.19 8.34 -3.46
N THR A 77 9.17 7.00 -3.57
CA THR A 77 10.01 6.14 -2.73
C THR A 77 11.47 6.54 -2.85
N ASN A 78 11.99 6.63 -4.07
CA ASN A 78 13.38 7.01 -4.29
C ASN A 78 13.68 8.43 -3.79
N ALA A 79 12.74 9.37 -3.93
CA ALA A 79 12.88 10.72 -3.41
C ALA A 79 13.04 10.74 -1.88
N TYR A 80 12.31 9.88 -1.16
CA TYR A 80 12.42 9.74 0.30
C TYR A 80 13.62 8.88 0.73
N THR A 81 13.94 7.79 0.05
CA THR A 81 14.88 6.79 0.56
C THR A 81 16.30 6.92 0.02
N LEU A 82 16.49 7.32 -1.25
CA LEU A 82 17.81 7.30 -1.88
C LEU A 82 18.62 8.57 -1.59
N THR A 83 19.81 8.39 -1.04
CA THR A 83 20.82 9.44 -0.91
C THR A 83 21.47 9.74 -2.28
N ILE A 84 22.35 10.75 -2.32
CA ILE A 84 23.12 11.02 -3.53
C ILE A 84 24.09 9.89 -3.86
N PHE A 85 24.67 9.24 -2.84
CA PHE A 85 25.54 8.08 -2.99
C PHE A 85 24.78 6.90 -3.57
N ASP A 86 23.56 6.62 -3.08
CA ASP A 86 22.72 5.55 -3.63
C ASP A 86 22.41 5.77 -5.12
N LYS A 87 22.14 7.02 -5.51
CA LYS A 87 21.89 7.38 -6.91
C LYS A 87 23.14 7.21 -7.79
N ILE A 88 24.32 7.56 -7.28
CA ILE A 88 25.60 7.35 -7.97
C ILE A 88 25.88 5.84 -8.12
N ASN A 89 25.74 5.08 -7.04
CA ASN A 89 25.90 3.64 -7.02
C ASN A 89 24.99 2.95 -8.06
N GLN A 90 23.71 3.33 -8.13
CA GLN A 90 22.78 2.83 -9.14
C GLN A 90 23.17 3.24 -10.57
N LYS A 91 23.57 4.49 -10.78
CA LYS A 91 23.92 5.01 -12.11
C LYS A 91 25.18 4.37 -12.70
N PHE A 92 26.20 4.16 -11.86
CA PHE A 92 27.50 3.64 -12.29
C PHE A 92 27.69 2.15 -11.98
N LYS A 93 26.70 1.48 -11.39
CA LYS A 93 26.75 0.07 -10.96
C LYS A 93 27.96 -0.23 -10.05
N ILE A 94 28.24 0.69 -9.14
CA ILE A 94 29.32 0.58 -8.14
C ILE A 94 28.73 0.38 -6.74
N ASN A 95 29.45 -0.32 -5.86
CA ASN A 95 29.05 -0.56 -4.48
C ASN A 95 29.92 0.25 -3.50
N PHE A 96 29.85 1.58 -3.59
CA PHE A 96 30.51 2.44 -2.62
C PHE A 96 29.60 2.60 -1.40
N THR A 97 29.81 1.77 -0.38
CA THR A 97 29.06 1.81 0.88
C THR A 97 30.04 1.82 2.06
N ASN A 98 29.75 2.66 3.05
CA ASN A 98 30.51 2.76 4.29
C ASN A 98 29.58 3.18 5.45
N LYS A 99 30.11 3.17 6.68
CA LYS A 99 29.33 3.54 7.88
C LYS A 99 28.68 4.93 7.78
N ALA A 100 29.30 5.88 7.09
CA ALA A 100 28.75 7.22 6.92
C ALA A 100 27.57 7.24 5.93
N THR A 101 27.67 6.52 4.81
CA THR A 101 26.56 6.38 3.86
C THR A 101 25.38 5.65 4.48
N ASP A 102 25.63 4.64 5.30
CA ASP A 102 24.60 3.89 6.03
C ASP A 102 23.89 4.77 7.06
N PHE A 103 24.67 5.55 7.82
CA PHE A 103 24.13 6.53 8.76
C PHE A 103 23.24 7.56 8.06
N LEU A 104 23.69 8.12 6.93
CA LEU A 104 22.91 9.08 6.14
C LEU A 104 21.62 8.46 5.59
N SER A 105 21.67 7.20 5.12
CA SER A 105 20.50 6.46 4.65
C SER A 105 19.48 6.27 5.78
N ASN A 106 19.95 5.83 6.94
CA ASN A 106 19.11 5.61 8.12
C ASN A 106 18.49 6.91 8.64
N TRP A 107 19.28 7.99 8.72
CA TRP A 107 18.77 9.30 9.11
C TRP A 107 17.71 9.82 8.14
N LYS A 108 17.91 9.63 6.84
CA LYS A 108 16.93 10.03 5.82
C LYS A 108 15.62 9.23 5.93
N LYS A 109 15.70 7.95 6.32
CA LYS A 109 14.57 7.04 6.50
C LYS A 109 13.90 7.16 7.88
N ALA A 110 14.56 7.75 8.88
CA ALA A 110 14.02 7.94 10.23
C ALA A 110 12.58 8.54 10.31
N PRO A 111 12.19 9.52 9.47
CA PRO A 111 10.82 10.05 9.49
C PRO A 111 9.79 9.17 8.77
N LEU A 112 10.16 8.02 8.22
CA LEU A 112 9.29 7.14 7.43
C LEU A 112 8.74 6.01 8.32
N PHE A 113 7.41 5.88 8.35
CA PHE A 113 6.71 4.75 8.94
C PHE A 113 6.27 3.79 7.83
N PHE A 114 7.19 2.95 7.39
CA PHE A 114 6.94 1.92 6.37
C PHE A 114 6.76 0.58 7.08
N LYS A 115 5.53 0.06 7.08
CA LYS A 115 5.19 -1.19 7.76
C LYS A 115 4.24 -1.99 6.90
N GLU A 116 4.59 -3.24 6.59
CA GLU A 116 3.69 -4.12 5.86
C GLU A 116 2.41 -4.37 6.65
N GLN A 117 1.26 -4.13 6.02
CA GLN A 117 -0.06 -4.34 6.63
C GLN A 117 -0.90 -5.43 5.95
N TYR A 118 -0.37 -6.11 4.94
CA TYR A 118 -1.04 -7.24 4.25
C TYR A 118 -2.41 -6.86 3.68
N THR A 119 -2.48 -5.64 3.13
CA THR A 119 -3.72 -4.99 2.67
C THR A 119 -4.18 -5.42 1.27
N THR A 120 -3.29 -6.05 0.50
CA THR A 120 -3.58 -6.51 -0.87
C THR A 120 -3.44 -8.03 -0.92
N PRO A 121 -4.55 -8.78 -0.91
CA PRO A 121 -4.53 -10.24 -1.07
C PRO A 121 -4.03 -10.67 -2.45
N PHE A 122 -3.64 -11.93 -2.56
CA PHE A 122 -3.20 -12.62 -3.78
C PHE A 122 -1.92 -12.03 -4.44
N ILE A 123 -1.09 -11.33 -3.66
CA ILE A 123 0.24 -10.88 -4.09
C ILE A 123 1.31 -11.96 -3.87
N LYS A 124 2.44 -11.84 -4.58
CA LYS A 124 3.66 -12.66 -4.38
C LYS A 124 4.41 -12.32 -3.09
N LYS A 125 3.72 -12.39 -1.96
CA LYS A 125 4.28 -12.24 -0.62
C LYS A 125 3.72 -13.38 0.23
N PRO A 126 4.56 -14.07 1.03
CA PRO A 126 4.05 -15.00 2.03
C PRO A 126 3.04 -14.29 2.93
N TRP A 127 2.01 -14.99 3.38
CA TRP A 127 1.07 -14.42 4.34
C TRP A 127 1.70 -14.29 5.74
N LEU A 128 0.90 -13.85 6.72
CA LEU A 128 1.30 -13.65 8.11
C LEU A 128 1.90 -14.89 8.77
N ASP A 129 1.39 -16.08 8.46
CA ASP A 129 1.87 -17.38 8.97
C ASP A 129 2.97 -18.01 8.09
N GLY A 130 3.49 -17.26 7.10
CA GLY A 130 4.50 -17.75 6.17
C GLY A 130 3.97 -18.65 5.05
N THR A 131 2.65 -18.90 5.00
CA THR A 131 2.05 -19.66 3.89
C THR A 131 2.36 -19.00 2.56
N GLN A 132 2.76 -19.85 1.61
CA GLN A 132 3.15 -19.43 0.27
C GLN A 132 1.93 -18.99 -0.55
N PHE A 133 2.21 -18.40 -1.71
CA PHE A 133 1.25 -17.88 -2.67
C PHE A 133 0.07 -18.83 -2.94
N GLY A 134 -1.13 -18.28 -3.10
CA GLY A 134 -2.37 -19.04 -3.40
C GLY A 134 -3.13 -19.58 -2.19
N LYS A 135 -2.52 -19.58 -0.98
CA LYS A 135 -3.19 -19.97 0.28
C LYS A 135 -3.47 -18.77 1.19
N GLN A 136 -3.82 -17.62 0.61
CA GLN A 136 -4.17 -16.41 1.37
C GLN A 136 -5.68 -16.38 1.71
N PRO A 137 -6.12 -15.55 2.67
CA PRO A 137 -7.53 -15.47 3.03
C PRO A 137 -8.39 -15.05 1.83
N ASN A 138 -9.44 -15.83 1.59
CA ASN A 138 -10.35 -15.68 0.46
C ASN A 138 -11.72 -15.11 0.86
N GLU A 139 -11.96 -14.97 2.16
CA GLU A 139 -13.17 -14.40 2.72
C GLU A 139 -12.81 -13.39 3.81
N TRP A 140 -13.36 -12.20 3.64
CA TRP A 140 -13.09 -11.02 4.42
C TRP A 140 -14.40 -10.46 4.95
N PHE A 141 -14.36 -9.89 6.15
CA PHE A 141 -15.54 -9.36 6.81
C PHE A 141 -15.30 -7.90 7.14
N TYR A 142 -16.31 -7.07 6.90
CA TYR A 142 -16.34 -5.70 7.39
C TYR A 142 -17.50 -5.53 8.34
N LYS A 143 -17.23 -5.11 9.57
CA LYS A 143 -18.26 -4.87 10.59
C LYS A 143 -17.75 -3.86 11.60
N ASP A 144 -18.59 -2.89 11.96
CA ASP A 144 -18.29 -1.86 12.96
C ASP A 144 -16.96 -1.12 12.69
N GLY A 145 -16.69 -0.80 11.41
CA GLY A 145 -15.47 -0.12 10.99
C GLY A 145 -14.21 -1.00 10.97
N LYS A 146 -14.31 -2.30 11.28
CA LYS A 146 -13.18 -3.23 11.32
C LYS A 146 -13.20 -4.17 10.13
N ILE A 147 -12.02 -4.53 9.66
CA ILE A 147 -11.82 -5.52 8.60
C ILE A 147 -11.11 -6.72 9.21
N THR A 148 -11.72 -7.88 9.09
CA THR A 148 -11.15 -9.16 9.51
C THR A 148 -11.23 -10.15 8.36
N ASN A 149 -10.71 -11.36 8.56
CA ASN A 149 -10.83 -12.44 7.58
C ASN A 149 -11.06 -13.78 8.28
N ASN A 150 -11.33 -14.81 7.49
CA ASN A 150 -11.64 -16.15 7.96
C ASN A 150 -10.46 -16.93 8.56
N ARG A 151 -9.25 -16.36 8.62
CA ARG A 151 -8.04 -17.07 9.06
C ARG A 151 -7.32 -16.41 10.23
N ASP A 152 -7.17 -15.09 10.20
CA ASP A 152 -6.37 -14.33 11.14
C ASP A 152 -7.25 -13.86 12.32
N VAL A 153 -7.67 -14.83 13.15
CA VAL A 153 -8.58 -14.59 14.28
C VAL A 153 -8.03 -13.49 15.19
N GLY A 154 -8.87 -12.51 15.50
CA GLY A 154 -8.52 -11.37 16.38
C GLY A 154 -7.68 -10.28 15.72
N ARG A 155 -7.29 -10.43 14.44
CA ARG A 155 -6.55 -9.40 13.71
C ARG A 155 -7.47 -8.49 12.90
N ASN A 156 -7.30 -7.19 13.09
CA ASN A 156 -7.88 -6.17 12.22
C ASN A 156 -6.93 -5.83 11.06
N PHE A 157 -7.46 -5.23 10.00
CA PHE A 157 -6.69 -4.73 8.85
C PHE A 157 -7.04 -3.27 8.58
N ILE A 158 -6.01 -2.47 8.26
CA ILE A 158 -6.12 -1.01 8.07
C ILE A 158 -7.05 -0.63 6.92
N TYR A 159 -7.00 -1.40 5.83
CA TYR A 159 -7.95 -1.40 4.72
C TYR A 159 -7.75 -2.68 3.90
N LEU A 160 -8.69 -2.97 3.02
CA LEU A 160 -8.62 -4.07 2.06
C LEU A 160 -8.61 -3.51 0.63
N HIS A 161 -7.64 -3.94 -0.18
CA HIS A 161 -7.48 -3.50 -1.55
C HIS A 161 -7.98 -4.55 -2.55
N PHE A 162 -8.87 -4.14 -3.47
CA PHE A 162 -9.56 -5.04 -4.38
C PHE A 162 -8.85 -5.30 -5.72
N MET A 163 -7.66 -4.75 -5.96
CA MET A 163 -6.93 -4.88 -7.23
C MET A 163 -6.88 -6.31 -7.77
N ASN A 164 -6.55 -7.28 -6.93
CA ASN A 164 -6.42 -8.68 -7.36
C ASN A 164 -7.74 -9.47 -7.32
N PHE A 165 -8.81 -8.88 -6.78
CA PHE A 165 -10.15 -9.41 -6.96
C PHE A 165 -10.70 -9.04 -8.35
N LYS A 166 -10.44 -7.82 -8.82
CA LYS A 166 -10.98 -7.26 -10.07
C LYS A 166 -10.17 -7.59 -11.34
N SER A 167 -8.86 -7.73 -11.24
CA SER A 167 -7.98 -7.92 -12.41
C SER A 167 -6.91 -8.98 -12.19
N SER A 168 -6.65 -9.77 -13.22
CA SER A 168 -5.59 -10.77 -13.23
C SER A 168 -4.20 -10.20 -13.52
N LEU A 169 -4.11 -8.93 -13.95
CA LEU A 169 -2.88 -8.28 -14.40
C LEU A 169 -1.73 -8.36 -13.38
N TRP A 170 -2.05 -8.27 -12.08
CA TRP A 170 -1.08 -8.25 -10.98
C TRP A 170 -1.17 -9.50 -10.08
N ARG A 171 -1.96 -10.50 -10.48
CA ARG A 171 -2.05 -11.78 -9.78
C ARG A 171 -0.81 -12.61 -10.07
N ASN A 172 -0.29 -13.26 -9.04
CA ASN A 172 0.97 -14.00 -9.13
C ASN A 172 0.80 -15.53 -9.12
N ASP A 173 -0.45 -16.00 -8.99
CA ASP A 173 -0.81 -17.42 -8.99
C ASP A 173 -1.24 -17.91 -10.38
N GLY A 174 -1.22 -17.04 -11.40
CA GLY A 174 -1.64 -17.38 -12.77
C GLY A 174 -3.14 -17.63 -12.92
N THR A 175 -3.93 -17.40 -11.88
CA THR A 175 -5.37 -17.59 -11.91
C THR A 175 -6.09 -16.32 -12.36
N LYS A 176 -7.27 -16.49 -12.97
CA LYS A 176 -8.16 -15.35 -13.29
C LYS A 176 -8.58 -14.62 -12.02
N ALA A 177 -8.78 -13.31 -12.13
CA ALA A 177 -9.33 -12.55 -11.02
C ALA A 177 -10.78 -13.00 -10.75
N PRO A 178 -11.17 -13.21 -9.48
CA PRO A 178 -12.51 -13.70 -9.13
C PRO A 178 -13.66 -12.88 -9.71
N TRP A 179 -13.46 -11.58 -9.90
CA TRP A 179 -14.48 -10.64 -10.35
C TRP A 179 -14.33 -10.19 -11.80
N GLU A 180 -13.26 -10.58 -12.49
CA GLU A 180 -12.93 -10.11 -13.85
C GLU A 180 -14.01 -10.44 -14.88
N SER A 181 -14.70 -11.57 -14.74
CA SER A 181 -15.78 -12.00 -15.63
C SER A 181 -17.19 -11.75 -15.08
N LYS A 182 -17.32 -11.10 -13.92
CA LYS A 182 -18.62 -10.91 -13.27
C LYS A 182 -19.26 -9.59 -13.73
N ARG A 183 -20.50 -9.67 -14.21
CA ARG A 183 -21.32 -8.48 -14.56
C ARG A 183 -21.67 -7.63 -13.32
N LYS A 184 -21.83 -8.26 -12.16
CA LYS A 184 -22.16 -7.61 -10.89
C LYS A 184 -21.37 -8.27 -9.77
N VAL A 185 -20.75 -7.45 -8.93
CA VAL A 185 -19.89 -7.89 -7.83
C VAL A 185 -20.39 -7.42 -6.47
N CYS A 186 -21.12 -6.30 -6.41
CA CYS A 186 -21.67 -5.77 -5.16
C CYS A 186 -23.16 -6.06 -5.07
N PHE A 187 -23.56 -6.80 -4.03
CA PHE A 187 -24.93 -7.16 -3.69
C PHE A 187 -25.38 -6.54 -2.36
N ALA A 188 -24.47 -5.87 -1.65
CA ALA A 188 -24.77 -5.10 -0.45
C ALA A 188 -25.13 -3.64 -0.80
N CYS A 189 -25.98 -3.02 0.02
CA CYS A 189 -26.25 -1.58 -0.01
C CYS A 189 -25.58 -0.84 1.16
N THR A 190 -25.72 0.48 1.20
CA THR A 190 -25.19 1.34 2.25
C THR A 190 -25.70 0.99 3.65
N GLU A 191 -26.92 0.50 3.75
CA GLU A 191 -27.54 0.08 5.01
C GLU A 191 -26.93 -1.23 5.51
N ASP A 192 -26.59 -2.14 4.59
CA ASP A 192 -25.93 -3.41 4.93
C ASP A 192 -24.53 -3.16 5.47
N MET A 193 -23.81 -2.14 4.96
CA MET A 193 -22.50 -1.74 5.51
C MET A 193 -22.54 -1.41 7.00
N LYS A 194 -23.68 -0.93 7.53
CA LYS A 194 -23.86 -0.63 8.96
C LYS A 194 -24.04 -1.89 9.80
N LYS A 195 -24.61 -2.96 9.23
CA LYS A 195 -24.79 -4.26 9.89
C LYS A 195 -23.54 -5.15 9.73
N GLY A 196 -22.87 -4.95 8.60
CA GLY A 196 -21.65 -5.60 8.16
C GLY A 196 -21.83 -6.33 6.82
N ILE A 197 -20.72 -6.57 6.14
CA ILE A 197 -20.66 -7.23 4.83
C ILE A 197 -19.57 -8.31 4.81
N VAL A 198 -19.75 -9.28 3.93
CA VAL A 198 -18.73 -10.27 3.57
C VAL A 198 -18.23 -9.99 2.16
N ILE A 199 -16.92 -10.04 1.98
CA ILE A 199 -16.21 -9.88 0.72
C ILE A 199 -15.48 -11.18 0.44
N ASN A 200 -15.83 -11.87 -0.66
CA ASN A 200 -15.18 -13.11 -1.05
C ASN A 200 -15.05 -13.24 -2.57
N LEU A 201 -14.62 -14.42 -3.03
CA LEU A 201 -14.42 -14.70 -4.46
C LEU A 201 -15.70 -14.50 -5.28
N ASN A 202 -16.88 -14.59 -4.66
CA ASN A 202 -18.16 -14.46 -5.35
C ASN A 202 -18.67 -13.02 -5.46
N GLY A 203 -18.16 -12.09 -4.65
CA GLY A 203 -18.59 -10.69 -4.60
C GLY A 203 -18.64 -10.14 -3.18
N ILE A 204 -19.44 -9.10 -2.99
CA ILE A 204 -19.70 -8.40 -1.73
C ILE A 204 -21.17 -8.60 -1.38
N TYR A 205 -21.45 -9.14 -0.20
CA TYR A 205 -22.80 -9.49 0.27
C TYR A 205 -23.06 -8.94 1.67
N PRO A 206 -24.33 -8.70 2.05
CA PRO A 206 -24.69 -8.46 3.44
C PRO A 206 -24.27 -9.65 4.32
N LEU A 207 -23.87 -9.37 5.57
CA LEU A 207 -23.69 -10.39 6.61
C LEU A 207 -25.02 -10.94 7.11
#